data_AF-A0AAV6WX61-F1
#
_entry.id   AF-A0AAV6WX61-F1
#
_cell.length_a   1.000
_cell.length_b   1.000
_cell.length_c   1.000
_cell.angle_alpha   90.00
_cell.angle_beta   90.00
_cell.angle_gamma   90.00
#
_symmetry.space_group_name_H-M   'P 1'
#
loop_
_entity.id
_entity.type
_entity.pdbx_description
1 polymer ?
#
loop_
_entity_poly.entity_id
_entity_poly.type
_entity_poly.pdbx_seq_one_letter_code
_entity_poly.pdbx_strand_id
1 'polypeptide(L)'
;MSMSDSDTSSQGSEYKNFRQISRDRLLYEMLRSTKTGDSKSSWKVLIMDKVTVKIMSFACKMADITEEGVSLVEDIHKRRQPLPTMDAIYFVQPTKENIVIFLSDMSGRSPLYRKAFVFFSSPVARDLVSHIKREGSVLSRIGALREMNLEYFAIDSQGFVTDNERALEDLFGDEESSRKGDACLNLMATRIATAFASLREFPFVRYRAAKSLDPNTMTTFRDLIPTKLAAGVWNCLTKYKSNVPNFPQSETCELLILDRSIDQIAPIIHEWTYDAMCHDLLNMEGNKYVHEVPSKTGGLPEKKEVLLEDHDPIWLELRHAHIADASERLHQKMTNFVSKNRAAQIHGSRDGGELSTRDLQKMVQALPQYSEQIEKLSLHVDIAGKINKIIRESGLKEVGQLEQDLVFGDAGTKDLINFLRLKEDVSREYKLRLLMIYAAVYPEKFEDDKISKLMELARLPPDDMTAVYNMRLLEASSDTKKSSIVPFSLKFDAHKKKHAARKDRPGEEVAWQLSRFYPIIEMSNTFRADKGKREQWLFNILENRENQYMRKRRNSRKPSLILLKMKKLSESLIDHHGHHIEGWNCITRVQDASEFRKNSIKETSNNK
;
A
#
# COMPACT_ATOMS: atom_id res chain seq x y z
N MET A 1 -15.35 -14.90 36.60
CA MET A 1 -16.54 -15.52 35.99
C MET A 1 -16.20 -15.79 34.54
N SER A 2 -16.34 -17.05 34.13
CA SER A 2 -16.05 -17.54 32.78
C SER A 2 -17.00 -16.90 31.76
N MET A 3 -16.47 -16.22 30.75
CA MET A 3 -17.22 -15.86 29.55
C MET A 3 -17.00 -16.98 28.55
N SER A 4 -18.03 -17.79 28.37
CA SER A 4 -18.12 -18.87 27.41
C SER A 4 -18.35 -18.30 26.00
N ASP A 5 -17.55 -18.79 25.05
CA ASP A 5 -17.77 -18.67 23.62
C ASP A 5 -19.12 -19.28 23.23
N SER A 6 -20.03 -18.46 22.70
CA SER A 6 -21.17 -18.93 21.92
C SER A 6 -21.70 -17.81 21.03
N ASP A 7 -21.11 -17.67 19.85
CA ASP A 7 -21.76 -16.97 18.75
C ASP A 7 -21.73 -17.85 17.50
N THR A 8 -22.83 -18.56 17.29
CA THR A 8 -23.23 -19.02 15.96
C THR A 8 -24.67 -18.62 15.71
N SER A 9 -24.83 -17.78 14.68
CA SER A 9 -25.93 -17.71 13.71
C SER A 9 -26.66 -16.37 13.64
N SER A 10 -26.09 -15.45 12.86
CA SER A 10 -26.90 -14.60 12.00
C SER A 10 -26.19 -14.47 10.65
N GLN A 11 -26.92 -14.76 9.57
CA GLN A 11 -26.48 -14.54 8.19
C GLN A 11 -26.46 -13.03 7.91
N GLY A 12 -25.38 -12.37 8.32
CA GLY A 12 -24.81 -11.20 7.66
C GLY A 12 -23.37 -11.58 7.32
N SER A 13 -22.86 -11.24 6.14
CA SER A 13 -21.44 -11.43 5.87
C SER A 13 -20.66 -10.57 6.87
N GLU A 14 -20.17 -11.16 7.96
CA GLU A 14 -19.27 -10.47 8.88
C GLU A 14 -18.12 -9.92 8.06
N TYR A 15 -17.92 -8.61 8.15
CA TYR A 15 -16.84 -7.93 7.46
C TYR A 15 -15.52 -8.56 7.92
N LYS A 16 -14.83 -9.24 7.00
CA LYS A 16 -13.50 -9.78 7.25
C LYS A 16 -12.46 -8.78 6.77
N ASN A 17 -11.56 -8.42 7.67
CA ASN A 17 -10.44 -7.55 7.37
C ASN A 17 -9.37 -8.28 6.49
N PHE A 18 -8.44 -7.53 5.88
CA PHE A 18 -7.43 -8.11 4.99
C PHE A 18 -6.58 -9.20 5.66
N ARG A 19 -6.24 -9.00 6.93
CA ARG A 19 -5.44 -9.94 7.72
C ARG A 19 -6.19 -11.26 7.93
N GLN A 20 -7.45 -11.20 8.34
CA GLN A 20 -8.30 -12.38 8.58
C GLN A 20 -8.52 -13.16 7.29
N ILE A 21 -8.77 -12.49 6.17
CA ILE A 21 -8.92 -13.15 4.86
C ILE A 21 -7.62 -13.88 4.49
N SER A 22 -6.48 -13.20 4.61
CA SER A 22 -5.17 -13.81 4.32
C SER A 22 -4.90 -15.02 5.21
N ARG A 23 -5.18 -14.88 6.52
CA ARG A 23 -5.04 -15.93 7.53
C ARG A 23 -5.91 -17.15 7.20
N ASP A 24 -7.20 -16.95 6.95
CA ASP A 24 -8.14 -18.04 6.64
C ASP A 24 -7.70 -18.80 5.38
N ARG A 25 -7.22 -18.10 4.35
CA ARG A 25 -6.71 -18.73 3.13
C ARG A 25 -5.43 -19.53 3.40
N LEU A 26 -4.48 -18.98 4.14
CA LEU A 26 -3.22 -19.69 4.47
C LEU A 26 -3.48 -20.93 5.34
N LEU A 27 -4.27 -20.81 6.40
CA LEU A 27 -4.52 -21.92 7.31
C LEU A 27 -5.45 -22.97 6.71
N TYR A 28 -6.55 -22.57 6.08
CA TYR A 28 -7.59 -23.51 5.64
C TYR A 28 -7.46 -23.93 4.18
N GLU A 29 -7.20 -22.99 3.26
CA GLU A 29 -7.08 -23.31 1.82
C GLU A 29 -5.73 -23.97 1.51
N MET A 30 -4.64 -23.53 2.14
CA MET A 30 -3.30 -24.09 1.95
C MET A 30 -2.99 -25.20 2.95
N LEU A 31 -2.76 -24.90 4.24
CA LEU A 31 -2.22 -25.90 5.18
C LEU A 31 -3.19 -27.06 5.41
N ARG A 32 -4.45 -26.78 5.73
CA ARG A 32 -5.46 -27.81 6.01
C ARG A 32 -5.78 -28.68 4.79
N SER A 33 -5.68 -28.16 3.57
CA SER A 33 -5.91 -28.96 2.35
C SER A 33 -4.85 -30.03 2.11
N THR A 34 -3.69 -29.94 2.77
CA THR A 34 -2.64 -30.96 2.74
C THR A 34 -2.85 -32.08 3.77
N LYS A 35 -3.84 -31.95 4.66
CA LYS A 35 -4.19 -33.00 5.63
C LYS A 35 -4.89 -34.14 4.88
N THR A 36 -4.25 -35.29 4.78
CA THR A 36 -4.82 -36.50 4.19
C THR A 36 -5.60 -37.27 5.27
N GLY A 37 -6.87 -37.63 4.96
CA GLY A 37 -7.82 -38.25 5.90
C GLY A 37 -7.23 -39.40 6.72
N ASP A 38 -7.63 -39.44 7.99
CA ASP A 38 -7.29 -40.40 9.06
C ASP A 38 -5.85 -40.50 9.57
N SER A 39 -4.88 -39.77 9.00
CA SER A 39 -3.54 -39.69 9.60
C SER A 39 -3.43 -38.54 10.61
N LYS A 40 -3.76 -38.81 11.88
CA LYS A 40 -3.67 -37.87 13.01
C LYS A 40 -2.29 -37.24 13.26
N SER A 41 -1.23 -37.58 12.54
CA SER A 41 0.06 -36.87 12.60
C SER A 41 1.04 -37.36 11.55
N SER A 42 1.08 -36.70 10.39
CA SER A 42 2.36 -36.51 9.71
C SER A 42 2.68 -35.03 9.79
N TRP A 43 3.55 -34.69 10.74
CA TRP A 43 4.17 -33.38 10.81
C TRP A 43 4.77 -33.04 9.44
N LYS A 44 4.60 -31.79 9.03
CA LYS A 44 5.07 -31.30 7.72
C LYS A 44 6.13 -30.23 7.90
N VAL A 45 7.00 -30.14 6.91
CA VAL A 45 7.99 -29.06 6.80
C VAL A 45 7.41 -28.00 5.87
N LEU A 46 7.29 -26.76 6.34
CA LEU A 46 6.86 -25.62 5.53
C LEU A 46 8.10 -24.90 4.99
N ILE A 47 8.23 -24.87 3.68
CA ILE A 47 9.36 -24.27 2.96
C ILE A 47 8.86 -23.01 2.29
N MET A 48 9.52 -21.89 2.59
CA MET A 48 9.12 -20.58 2.12
C MET A 48 10.32 -19.81 1.52
N ASP A 49 10.02 -18.80 0.71
CA ASP A 49 11.01 -17.82 0.27
C ASP A 49 10.88 -16.51 1.06
N LYS A 50 11.75 -15.54 0.78
CA LYS A 50 11.78 -14.27 1.49
C LYS A 50 10.44 -13.52 1.44
N VAL A 51 9.71 -13.60 0.33
CA VAL A 51 8.44 -12.89 0.15
C VAL A 51 7.31 -13.64 0.85
N THR A 52 7.23 -14.95 0.71
CA THR A 52 6.18 -15.75 1.32
C THR A 52 6.32 -15.86 2.84
N VAL A 53 7.55 -15.84 3.37
CA VAL A 53 7.81 -15.67 4.82
C VAL A 53 7.16 -14.39 5.33
N LYS A 54 7.40 -13.25 4.64
CA LYS A 54 6.79 -11.96 5.01
C LYS A 54 5.26 -12.07 4.97
N ILE A 55 4.67 -12.62 3.90
CA ILE A 55 3.20 -12.79 3.80
C ILE A 55 2.65 -13.60 4.98
N MET A 56 3.32 -14.70 5.33
CA MET A 56 2.91 -15.55 6.44
C MET A 56 3.00 -14.81 7.77
N SER A 57 4.06 -14.02 8.01
CA SER A 57 4.26 -13.29 9.26
C SER A 57 3.24 -12.17 9.49
N PHE A 58 2.71 -11.54 8.43
CA PHE A 58 1.67 -10.51 8.56
C PHE A 58 0.27 -11.07 8.90
N ALA A 59 0.05 -12.38 8.69
CA ALA A 59 -1.26 -13.00 8.82
C ALA A 59 -1.37 -14.05 9.95
N CYS A 60 -0.29 -14.78 10.25
CA CYS A 60 -0.31 -15.94 11.13
C CYS A 60 0.81 -15.90 12.18
N LYS A 61 0.52 -16.36 13.40
CA LYS A 61 1.50 -16.62 14.46
C LYS A 61 2.04 -18.05 14.32
N MET A 62 3.20 -18.33 14.91
CA MET A 62 3.79 -19.68 14.89
C MET A 62 2.89 -20.75 15.53
N ALA A 63 2.11 -20.37 16.56
CA ALA A 63 1.13 -21.26 17.19
C ALA A 63 0.11 -21.78 16.16
N ASP A 64 -0.46 -20.87 15.36
CA ASP A 64 -1.48 -21.20 14.35
C ASP A 64 -0.94 -22.15 13.27
N ILE A 65 0.31 -21.94 12.87
CA ILE A 65 1.00 -22.78 11.88
C ILE A 65 1.23 -24.19 12.44
N THR A 66 1.62 -24.26 13.71
CA THR A 66 1.89 -25.53 14.40
C THR A 66 0.62 -26.34 14.63
N GLU A 67 -0.49 -25.68 14.99
CA GLU A 67 -1.82 -26.29 15.13
C GLU A 67 -2.33 -26.90 13.81
N GLU A 68 -1.95 -26.33 12.67
CA GLU A 68 -2.28 -26.89 11.36
C GLU A 68 -1.33 -28.02 10.90
N GLY A 69 -0.41 -28.49 11.77
CA GLY A 69 0.39 -29.69 11.56
C GLY A 69 1.74 -29.47 10.89
N VAL A 70 2.25 -28.24 10.92
CA VAL A 70 3.61 -27.89 10.50
C VAL A 70 4.53 -27.93 11.73
N SER A 71 5.63 -28.67 11.67
CA SER A 71 6.58 -28.74 12.79
C SER A 71 7.81 -27.84 12.60
N LEU A 72 8.15 -27.55 11.35
CA LEU A 72 9.38 -26.85 11.01
C LEU A 72 9.13 -25.90 9.84
N VAL A 73 9.67 -24.68 9.96
CA VAL A 73 9.64 -23.66 8.91
C VAL A 73 11.07 -23.46 8.41
N GLU A 74 11.29 -23.61 7.11
CA GLU A 74 12.61 -23.56 6.47
C GLU A 74 12.63 -22.57 5.30
N ASP A 75 13.80 -22.02 5.02
CA ASP A 75 14.05 -21.14 3.87
C ASP A 75 14.51 -21.96 2.67
N ILE A 76 13.87 -21.78 1.51
CA ILE A 76 14.22 -22.49 0.27
C ILE A 76 15.67 -22.23 -0.18
N HIS A 77 16.22 -21.04 0.07
CA HIS A 77 17.57 -20.66 -0.38
C HIS A 77 18.67 -21.15 0.57
N LYS A 78 18.31 -21.69 1.74
CA LYS A 78 19.27 -22.25 2.70
C LYS A 78 19.44 -23.75 2.48
N ARG A 79 20.62 -24.26 2.86
CA ARG A 79 20.89 -25.70 2.88
C ARG A 79 20.08 -26.34 4.01
N ARG A 80 19.22 -27.28 3.66
CA ARG A 80 18.28 -27.96 4.56
C ARG A 80 18.70 -29.41 4.81
N GLN A 81 18.34 -29.95 5.96
CA GLN A 81 18.62 -31.35 6.30
C GLN A 81 17.63 -32.28 5.58
N PRO A 82 18.08 -33.42 5.02
CA PRO A 82 17.17 -34.38 4.38
C PRO A 82 16.24 -35.03 5.41
N LEU A 83 14.92 -34.90 5.23
CA LEU A 83 13.87 -35.48 6.05
C LEU A 83 12.92 -36.34 5.19
N PRO A 84 13.40 -37.48 4.63
CA PRO A 84 12.66 -38.26 3.62
C PRO A 84 11.40 -38.94 4.16
N THR A 85 11.18 -38.95 5.47
CA THR A 85 9.98 -39.49 6.13
C THR A 85 8.84 -38.46 6.21
N MET A 86 9.15 -37.17 6.08
CA MET A 86 8.21 -36.07 6.23
C MET A 86 7.73 -35.55 4.88
N ASP A 87 6.51 -35.03 4.85
CA ASP A 87 5.98 -34.31 3.69
C ASP A 87 6.36 -32.82 3.79
N ALA A 88 6.60 -32.21 2.64
CA ALA A 88 6.95 -30.80 2.53
C ALA A 88 5.83 -29.99 1.86
N ILE A 89 5.56 -28.81 2.41
CA ILE A 89 4.69 -27.79 1.83
C ILE A 89 5.59 -26.67 1.33
N TYR A 90 5.62 -26.44 0.02
CA TYR A 90 6.32 -25.32 -0.58
C TYR A 90 5.32 -24.19 -0.79
N PHE A 91 5.49 -23.08 -0.08
CA PHE A 91 4.77 -21.83 -0.36
C PHE A 91 5.77 -20.81 -0.89
N VAL A 92 5.84 -20.64 -2.21
CA VAL A 92 6.94 -19.90 -2.87
C VAL A 92 6.44 -19.07 -4.06
N GLN A 93 7.20 -18.04 -4.43
CA GLN A 93 6.99 -17.30 -5.67
C GLN A 93 7.32 -18.17 -6.89
N PRO A 94 6.60 -18.01 -8.02
CA PRO A 94 6.84 -18.75 -9.25
C PRO A 94 8.05 -18.19 -10.02
N THR A 95 9.23 -18.22 -9.40
CA THR A 95 10.49 -17.80 -10.04
C THR A 95 11.24 -19.01 -10.61
N LYS A 96 12.07 -18.77 -11.63
CA LYS A 96 12.90 -19.83 -12.22
C LYS A 96 13.85 -20.45 -11.19
N GLU A 97 14.40 -19.63 -10.30
CA GLU A 97 15.30 -20.06 -9.23
C GLU A 97 14.59 -20.98 -8.23
N ASN A 98 13.45 -20.55 -7.68
CA ASN A 98 12.66 -21.36 -6.74
C ASN A 98 12.27 -22.72 -7.33
N ILE A 99 11.89 -22.74 -8.62
CA ILE A 99 11.50 -23.99 -9.30
C ILE A 99 12.70 -24.91 -9.50
N VAL A 100 13.87 -24.38 -9.85
CA VAL A 100 15.09 -25.20 -9.99
C VAL A 100 15.49 -25.81 -8.65
N ILE A 101 15.45 -25.05 -7.57
CA ILE A 101 15.73 -25.55 -6.22
C ILE A 101 14.72 -26.62 -5.83
N PHE A 102 13.42 -26.36 -6.01
CA PHE A 102 12.36 -27.33 -5.75
C PHE A 102 12.55 -28.65 -6.51
N LEU A 103 12.86 -28.57 -7.81
CA LEU A 103 13.11 -29.76 -8.63
C LEU A 103 14.34 -30.51 -8.14
N SER A 104 15.41 -29.81 -7.76
CA SER A 104 16.60 -30.41 -7.17
C SER A 104 16.29 -31.14 -5.86
N ASP A 105 15.50 -30.56 -4.97
CA ASP A 105 15.14 -31.13 -3.65
C ASP A 105 14.39 -32.47 -3.77
N MET A 106 13.57 -32.60 -4.81
CA MET A 106 12.70 -33.77 -5.03
C MET A 106 13.27 -34.78 -6.03
N SER A 107 14.33 -34.40 -6.76
CA SER A 107 15.00 -35.26 -7.73
C SER A 107 15.82 -36.38 -7.07
N GLY A 108 16.14 -37.40 -7.86
CA GLY A 108 17.06 -38.46 -7.46
C GLY A 108 16.44 -39.59 -6.62
N ARG A 109 17.32 -40.54 -6.24
CA ARG A 109 16.94 -41.76 -5.48
C ARG A 109 16.64 -41.46 -4.00
N SER A 110 17.30 -40.46 -3.42
CA SER A 110 17.13 -40.02 -2.04
C SER A 110 16.66 -38.55 -2.03
N PRO A 111 15.35 -38.28 -2.11
CA PRO A 111 14.84 -36.91 -2.02
C PRO A 111 15.05 -36.34 -0.62
N LEU A 112 14.95 -35.02 -0.51
CA LEU A 112 14.91 -34.37 0.80
C LEU A 112 13.61 -34.67 1.54
N TYR A 113 12.49 -34.90 0.84
CA TYR A 113 11.16 -35.10 1.42
C TYR A 113 10.38 -36.21 0.72
N ARG A 114 9.38 -36.77 1.41
CA ARG A 114 8.56 -37.88 0.92
C ARG A 114 7.64 -37.46 -0.23
N LYS A 115 6.82 -36.43 0.02
CA LYS A 115 5.90 -35.81 -0.95
C LYS A 115 6.01 -34.30 -0.85
N ALA A 116 5.73 -33.62 -1.97
CA ALA A 116 5.70 -32.17 -2.04
C ALA A 116 4.31 -31.65 -2.37
N PHE A 117 3.81 -30.73 -1.56
CA PHE A 117 2.63 -29.91 -1.85
C PHE A 117 3.10 -28.51 -2.22
N VAL A 118 2.92 -28.11 -3.47
CA VAL A 118 3.46 -26.86 -4.01
C VAL A 118 2.33 -25.85 -4.20
N PHE A 119 2.48 -24.71 -3.55
CA PHE A 119 1.59 -23.57 -3.57
C PHE A 119 2.36 -22.33 -4.04
N PHE A 120 1.97 -21.79 -5.19
CA PHE A 120 2.58 -20.57 -5.71
C PHE A 120 1.86 -19.33 -5.18
N SER A 121 2.62 -18.28 -4.79
CA SER A 121 2.05 -17.01 -4.31
C SER A 121 1.27 -16.26 -5.40
N SER A 122 1.75 -16.29 -6.64
CA SER A 122 1.20 -15.59 -7.80
C SER A 122 0.99 -16.52 -9.01
N PRO A 123 0.27 -16.08 -10.06
CA PRO A 123 0.01 -16.90 -11.24
C PRO A 123 1.30 -17.40 -11.92
N VAL A 124 1.35 -18.68 -12.29
CA VAL A 124 2.55 -19.30 -12.87
C VAL A 124 2.57 -19.15 -14.38
N ALA A 125 3.71 -18.75 -14.94
CA ALA A 125 3.91 -18.75 -16.38
C ALA A 125 3.90 -20.18 -16.97
N ARG A 126 3.31 -20.34 -18.16
CA ARG A 126 3.20 -21.65 -18.83
C ARG A 126 4.55 -22.32 -19.08
N ASP A 127 5.59 -21.53 -19.31
CA ASP A 127 6.95 -22.03 -19.54
C ASP A 127 7.52 -22.72 -18.29
N LEU A 128 7.25 -22.16 -17.12
CA LEU A 128 7.67 -22.70 -15.83
C LEU A 128 6.92 -23.99 -15.48
N VAL A 129 5.61 -24.04 -15.76
CA VAL A 129 4.82 -25.28 -15.64
C VAL A 129 5.36 -26.35 -16.60
N SER A 130 5.71 -25.96 -17.82
CA SER A 130 6.29 -26.88 -18.81
C SER A 130 7.65 -27.41 -18.36
N HIS A 131 8.46 -26.59 -17.68
CA HIS A 131 9.70 -27.03 -17.06
C HIS A 131 9.47 -28.11 -16.01
N ILE A 132 8.52 -27.92 -15.09
CA ILE A 132 8.17 -28.92 -14.07
C ILE A 132 7.70 -30.23 -14.72
N LYS A 133 6.92 -30.15 -15.80
CA LYS A 133 6.45 -31.32 -16.54
C LYS A 133 7.56 -32.14 -17.20
N ARG A 134 8.69 -31.53 -17.56
CA ARG A 134 9.83 -32.27 -18.14
C ARG A 134 10.49 -33.20 -17.12
N GLU A 135 10.45 -32.84 -15.85
CA GLU A 135 11.06 -33.63 -14.77
C GLU A 135 10.11 -34.73 -14.27
N GLY A 136 9.95 -35.77 -15.08
CA GLY A 136 9.02 -36.88 -14.83
C GLY A 136 9.24 -37.61 -13.49
N SER A 137 10.48 -37.64 -12.98
CA SER A 137 10.81 -38.28 -11.70
C SER A 137 10.18 -37.58 -10.48
N VAL A 138 9.95 -36.27 -10.58
CA VAL A 138 9.37 -35.44 -9.52
C VAL A 138 7.84 -35.48 -9.55
N LEU A 139 7.23 -35.70 -10.73
CA LEU A 139 5.77 -35.68 -10.91
C LEU A 139 5.04 -36.69 -10.03
N SER A 140 5.61 -37.89 -9.82
CA SER A 140 5.02 -38.91 -8.95
C SER A 140 5.02 -38.54 -7.46
N ARG A 141 5.82 -37.54 -7.07
CA ARG A 141 6.00 -37.09 -5.69
C ARG A 141 5.25 -35.79 -5.38
N ILE A 142 4.69 -35.13 -6.39
CA ILE A 142 3.87 -33.93 -6.22
C ILE A 142 2.46 -34.34 -5.80
N GLY A 143 2.09 -33.99 -4.56
CA GLY A 143 0.75 -34.23 -4.01
C GLY A 143 -0.28 -33.18 -4.41
N ALA A 144 0.15 -31.93 -4.55
CA ALA A 144 -0.68 -30.84 -5.05
C ALA A 144 0.18 -29.77 -5.73
N LEU A 145 -0.36 -29.14 -6.76
CA LEU A 145 0.22 -27.97 -7.43
C LEU A 145 -0.90 -26.94 -7.60
N ARG A 146 -0.87 -25.86 -6.81
CA ARG A 146 -1.94 -24.85 -6.76
C ARG A 146 -1.38 -23.43 -6.76
N GLU A 147 -2.19 -22.50 -7.25
CA GLU A 147 -1.93 -21.07 -7.20
C GLU A 147 -2.76 -20.45 -6.08
N MET A 148 -2.12 -19.84 -5.09
CA MET A 148 -2.81 -19.15 -4.01
C MET A 148 -3.28 -17.76 -4.42
N ASN A 149 -2.62 -17.10 -5.36
CA ASN A 149 -2.94 -15.71 -5.74
C ASN A 149 -3.05 -14.82 -4.48
N LEU A 150 -2.02 -14.86 -3.66
CA LEU A 150 -1.88 -14.14 -2.41
C LEU A 150 -0.44 -13.59 -2.35
N GLU A 151 -0.26 -12.37 -2.85
CA GLU A 151 1.04 -11.69 -2.87
C GLU A 151 0.90 -10.20 -2.50
N TYR A 152 0.21 -9.93 -1.39
CA TYR A 152 0.14 -8.62 -0.76
C TYR A 152 0.37 -8.76 0.75
N PHE A 153 0.72 -7.66 1.41
CA PHE A 153 1.02 -7.64 2.85
C PHE A 153 -0.02 -6.82 3.58
N ALA A 154 -0.81 -7.45 4.45
CA ALA A 154 -1.83 -6.79 5.25
C ALA A 154 -1.18 -6.09 6.47
N ILE A 155 -0.99 -4.78 6.39
CA ILE A 155 -0.38 -3.99 7.47
C ILE A 155 -1.39 -3.73 8.59
N ASP A 156 -2.60 -3.33 8.22
CA ASP A 156 -3.72 -3.04 9.12
C ASP A 156 -4.97 -3.79 8.62
N SER A 157 -6.01 -3.81 9.45
CA SER A 157 -7.36 -4.24 9.13
C SER A 157 -7.88 -3.73 7.78
N GLN A 158 -7.57 -2.48 7.42
CA GLN A 158 -8.05 -1.82 6.20
C GLN A 158 -6.94 -1.46 5.20
N GLY A 159 -5.68 -1.81 5.49
CA GLY A 159 -4.52 -1.40 4.69
C GLY A 159 -3.66 -2.56 4.24
N PHE A 160 -3.22 -2.53 2.99
CA PHE A 160 -2.21 -3.45 2.47
C PHE A 160 -1.14 -2.71 1.67
N VAL A 161 0.04 -3.32 1.54
CA VAL A 161 1.12 -2.85 0.69
C VAL A 161 1.56 -3.91 -0.30
N THR A 162 2.21 -3.48 -1.37
CA THR A 162 2.81 -4.35 -2.38
C THR A 162 4.31 -4.54 -2.19
N ASP A 163 4.97 -3.98 -1.16
CA ASP A 163 6.40 -4.16 -0.85
C ASP A 163 7.34 -3.90 -2.05
N ASN A 164 7.22 -2.70 -2.64
CA ASN A 164 8.08 -2.22 -3.71
C ASN A 164 8.88 -1.00 -3.21
N GLU A 165 9.93 -1.24 -2.42
CA GLU A 165 10.71 -0.17 -1.73
C GLU A 165 11.28 0.88 -2.69
N ARG A 166 11.71 0.47 -3.89
CA ARG A 166 12.28 1.37 -4.91
C ARG A 166 11.28 1.92 -5.92
N ALA A 167 9.98 1.69 -5.73
CA ALA A 167 8.97 2.12 -6.70
C ALA A 167 9.01 3.64 -6.97
N LEU A 168 9.32 4.46 -5.97
CA LEU A 168 9.41 5.92 -6.18
C LEU A 168 10.57 6.27 -7.13
N GLU A 169 11.72 5.64 -6.95
CA GLU A 169 12.91 5.81 -7.79
C GLU A 169 12.68 5.22 -9.20
N ASP A 170 12.19 3.99 -9.29
CA ASP A 170 11.98 3.28 -10.57
C ASP A 170 10.90 3.93 -11.46
N LEU A 171 9.95 4.65 -10.87
CA LEU A 171 8.84 5.27 -11.59
C LEU A 171 9.02 6.77 -11.84
N PHE A 172 9.59 7.51 -10.88
CA PHE A 172 9.74 8.97 -10.95
C PHE A 172 11.19 9.44 -11.08
N GLY A 173 12.16 8.52 -11.06
CA GLY A 173 13.58 8.84 -11.25
C GLY A 173 13.88 9.48 -12.61
N ASP A 174 15.06 10.07 -12.71
CA ASP A 174 15.53 10.77 -13.91
C ASP A 174 16.08 9.80 -14.99
N GLU A 175 16.52 8.60 -14.56
CA GLU A 175 16.88 7.54 -15.49
C GLU A 175 15.61 6.97 -16.15
N GLU A 176 15.38 7.33 -17.40
CA GLU A 176 14.29 6.87 -18.26
C GLU A 176 14.44 5.38 -18.67
N SER A 177 14.77 4.50 -17.72
CA SER A 177 14.75 3.06 -17.95
C SER A 177 13.31 2.56 -17.92
N SER A 178 12.58 2.83 -19.01
CA SER A 178 11.19 2.40 -19.23
C SER A 178 10.98 0.91 -18.90
N ARG A 179 11.99 0.07 -19.11
CA ARG A 179 11.96 -1.37 -18.76
C ARG A 179 11.87 -1.64 -17.25
N LYS A 180 12.66 -0.96 -16.42
CA LYS A 180 12.61 -1.13 -14.95
C LYS A 180 11.26 -0.65 -14.42
N GLY A 181 10.81 0.52 -14.88
CA GLY A 181 9.49 1.07 -14.53
C GLY A 181 8.36 0.14 -14.95
N ASP A 182 8.36 -0.38 -16.19
CA ASP A 182 7.34 -1.33 -16.65
C ASP A 182 7.36 -2.65 -15.84
N ALA A 183 8.54 -3.16 -15.48
CA ALA A 183 8.65 -4.34 -14.61
C ALA A 183 8.06 -4.07 -13.21
N CYS A 184 8.35 -2.90 -12.61
CA CYS A 184 7.78 -2.46 -11.34
C CYS A 184 6.25 -2.36 -11.43
N LEU A 185 5.71 -1.72 -12.47
CA LEU A 185 4.26 -1.59 -12.67
C LEU A 185 3.56 -2.95 -12.83
N ASN A 186 4.17 -3.88 -13.57
CA ASN A 186 3.62 -5.23 -13.75
C ASN A 186 3.61 -6.02 -12.43
N LEU A 187 4.65 -5.88 -11.61
CA LEU A 187 4.70 -6.48 -10.28
C LEU A 187 3.62 -5.90 -9.38
N MET A 188 3.52 -4.57 -9.29
CA MET A 188 2.46 -3.88 -8.53
C MET A 188 1.07 -4.32 -8.99
N ALA A 189 0.82 -4.36 -10.30
CA ALA A 189 -0.45 -4.77 -10.86
C ALA A 189 -0.83 -6.20 -10.48
N THR A 190 0.14 -7.12 -10.51
CA THR A 190 -0.07 -8.52 -10.13
C THR A 190 -0.43 -8.61 -8.65
N ARG A 191 0.34 -7.95 -7.77
CA ARG A 191 0.11 -7.93 -6.31
C ARG A 191 -1.25 -7.31 -5.96
N ILE A 192 -1.61 -6.16 -6.53
CA ILE A 192 -2.94 -5.55 -6.37
C ILE A 192 -4.04 -6.52 -6.81
N ALA A 193 -3.88 -7.18 -7.95
CA ALA A 193 -4.86 -8.14 -8.43
C ALA A 193 -5.01 -9.34 -7.47
N THR A 194 -3.94 -9.80 -6.82
CA THR A 194 -4.03 -10.87 -5.81
C THR A 194 -4.84 -10.47 -4.58
N ALA A 195 -4.86 -9.18 -4.22
CA ALA A 195 -5.73 -8.67 -3.16
C ALA A 195 -7.21 -8.85 -3.52
N PHE A 196 -7.61 -8.43 -4.72
CA PHE A 196 -8.97 -8.61 -5.22
C PHE A 196 -9.34 -10.09 -5.42
N ALA A 197 -8.40 -10.93 -5.85
CA ALA A 197 -8.60 -12.38 -5.91
C ALA A 197 -8.89 -12.98 -4.54
N SER A 198 -8.20 -12.50 -3.49
CA SER A 198 -8.38 -12.94 -2.11
C SER A 198 -9.69 -12.45 -1.50
N LEU A 199 -10.06 -11.20 -1.78
CA LEU A 199 -11.34 -10.61 -1.35
C LEU A 199 -12.55 -11.20 -2.10
N ARG A 200 -12.34 -11.88 -3.23
CA ARG A 200 -13.40 -12.30 -4.16
C ARG A 200 -14.22 -11.12 -4.69
N GLU A 201 -13.51 -10.03 -5.01
CA GLU A 201 -14.09 -8.77 -5.46
C GLU A 201 -13.61 -8.44 -6.89
N PHE A 202 -14.51 -7.98 -7.75
CA PHE A 202 -14.14 -7.48 -9.09
C PHE A 202 -14.36 -5.96 -9.15
N PRO A 203 -13.30 -5.14 -9.12
CA PRO A 203 -13.44 -3.69 -9.05
C PRO A 203 -13.70 -3.04 -10.41
N PHE A 204 -14.45 -1.93 -10.38
CA PHE A 204 -14.48 -0.93 -11.42
C PHE A 204 -13.25 -0.03 -11.31
N VAL A 205 -12.30 -0.15 -12.25
CA VAL A 205 -11.00 0.53 -12.18
C VAL A 205 -11.10 1.96 -12.71
N ARG A 206 -10.86 2.92 -11.81
CA ARG A 206 -10.77 4.36 -12.07
C ARG A 206 -9.32 4.80 -11.85
N TYR A 207 -8.84 5.69 -12.69
CA TYR A 207 -7.48 6.22 -12.57
C TYR A 207 -7.44 7.68 -13.03
N ARG A 208 -6.48 8.43 -12.48
CA ARG A 208 -6.24 9.81 -12.91
C ARG A 208 -5.67 9.82 -14.32
N ALA A 209 -6.39 10.45 -15.25
CA ALA A 209 -5.89 10.63 -16.61
C ALA A 209 -4.74 11.65 -16.64
N ALA A 210 -3.81 11.47 -17.58
CA ALA A 210 -2.84 12.50 -17.92
C ALA A 210 -3.56 13.80 -18.32
N LYS A 211 -3.12 14.94 -17.79
CA LYS A 211 -3.82 16.24 -17.93
C LYS A 211 -3.78 16.80 -19.37
N SER A 212 -2.81 16.40 -20.21
CA SER A 212 -2.79 16.76 -21.62
C SER A 212 -2.69 15.53 -22.53
N LEU A 213 -3.74 15.29 -23.31
CA LEU A 213 -3.70 14.51 -24.55
C LEU A 213 -3.52 15.45 -25.77
N ASP A 214 -2.99 16.66 -25.53
CA ASP A 214 -2.82 17.66 -26.58
C ASP A 214 -1.58 17.27 -27.42
N PRO A 215 -1.66 17.21 -28.76
CA PRO A 215 -0.57 16.71 -29.62
C PRO A 215 0.76 17.45 -29.49
N ASN A 216 0.76 18.64 -28.87
CA ASN A 216 1.92 19.53 -28.75
C ASN A 216 2.69 19.38 -27.42
N THR A 217 2.14 18.69 -26.42
CA THR A 217 2.83 18.46 -25.14
C THR A 217 3.29 17.00 -25.10
N MET A 218 4.60 16.77 -24.99
CA MET A 218 5.12 15.40 -24.85
C MET A 218 4.56 14.77 -23.57
N THR A 219 3.82 13.69 -23.72
CA THR A 219 3.39 12.85 -22.59
C THR A 219 4.60 12.10 -22.06
N THR A 220 4.98 12.36 -20.82
CA THR A 220 6.11 11.67 -20.20
C THR A 220 5.70 10.27 -19.73
N PHE A 221 6.67 9.39 -19.49
CA PHE A 221 6.40 8.10 -18.84
C PHE A 221 5.65 8.28 -17.52
N ARG A 222 5.96 9.34 -16.77
CA ARG A 222 5.37 9.67 -15.46
C ARG A 222 3.87 9.95 -15.55
N ASP A 223 3.45 10.69 -16.58
CA ASP A 223 2.02 10.99 -16.82
C ASP A 223 1.20 9.72 -17.12
N LEU A 224 1.85 8.69 -17.66
CA LEU A 224 1.23 7.43 -18.04
C LEU A 224 1.23 6.38 -16.92
N ILE A 225 1.90 6.63 -15.79
CA ILE A 225 1.99 5.67 -14.66
C ILE A 225 0.61 5.16 -14.23
N PRO A 226 -0.39 6.03 -13.88
CA PRO A 226 -1.70 5.54 -13.46
C PRO A 226 -2.41 4.73 -14.54
N THR A 227 -2.25 5.12 -15.80
CA THR A 227 -2.88 4.47 -16.95
C THR A 227 -2.29 3.09 -17.18
N LYS A 228 -0.97 2.96 -17.16
CA LYS A 228 -0.26 1.68 -17.31
C LYS A 228 -0.58 0.74 -16.16
N LEU A 229 -0.58 1.23 -14.91
CA LEU A 229 -0.94 0.43 -13.74
C LEU A 229 -2.40 -0.05 -13.83
N ALA A 230 -3.34 0.83 -14.19
CA ALA A 230 -4.75 0.48 -14.35
C ALA A 230 -4.96 -0.61 -15.41
N ALA A 231 -4.28 -0.48 -16.57
CA ALA A 231 -4.32 -1.50 -17.61
C ALA A 231 -3.73 -2.84 -17.15
N GLY A 232 -2.59 -2.81 -16.44
CA GLY A 232 -1.97 -4.00 -15.86
C GLY A 232 -2.89 -4.72 -14.87
N VAL A 233 -3.51 -3.97 -13.94
CA VAL A 233 -4.45 -4.52 -12.96
C VAL A 233 -5.67 -5.11 -13.66
N TRP A 234 -6.27 -4.38 -14.61
CA TRP A 234 -7.43 -4.86 -15.36
C TRP A 234 -7.14 -6.16 -16.14
N ASN A 235 -5.96 -6.24 -16.76
CA ASN A 235 -5.52 -7.43 -17.48
C ASN A 235 -5.39 -8.65 -16.55
N CYS A 236 -4.88 -8.45 -15.33
CA CYS A 236 -4.79 -9.51 -14.33
C CYS A 236 -6.17 -9.95 -13.84
N LEU A 237 -7.05 -9.00 -13.49
CA LEU A 237 -8.41 -9.28 -13.01
C LEU A 237 -9.27 -9.99 -14.07
N THR A 238 -9.12 -9.63 -15.34
CA THR A 238 -9.83 -10.27 -16.44
C THR A 238 -9.45 -11.75 -16.57
N LYS A 239 -8.17 -12.10 -16.32
CA LYS A 239 -7.74 -13.51 -16.28
C LYS A 239 -8.39 -14.26 -15.12
N TYR A 240 -8.58 -13.62 -13.97
CA TYR A 240 -9.23 -14.25 -12.82
C TYR A 240 -10.71 -14.54 -13.06
N LYS A 241 -11.44 -13.72 -13.84
CA LYS A 241 -12.83 -14.03 -14.24
C LYS A 241 -12.98 -15.40 -14.90
N SER A 242 -11.98 -15.83 -15.67
CA SER A 242 -12.00 -17.10 -16.39
C SER A 242 -11.37 -18.25 -15.61
N ASN A 243 -10.35 -17.98 -14.78
CA ASN A 243 -9.51 -19.02 -14.19
C ASN A 243 -9.81 -19.30 -12.71
N VAL A 244 -10.41 -18.35 -11.99
CA VAL A 244 -10.67 -18.47 -10.55
C VAL A 244 -12.13 -18.89 -10.33
N PRO A 245 -12.38 -20.03 -9.65
CA PRO A 245 -13.73 -20.48 -9.34
C PRO A 245 -14.50 -19.44 -8.52
N ASN A 246 -15.78 -19.25 -8.83
CA ASN A 246 -16.70 -18.34 -8.12
C ASN A 246 -16.21 -16.87 -8.04
N PHE A 247 -15.39 -16.42 -8.98
CA PHE A 247 -15.00 -15.02 -9.05
C PHE A 247 -16.12 -14.16 -9.69
N PRO A 248 -16.43 -12.95 -9.17
CA PRO A 248 -17.51 -12.13 -9.67
C PRO A 248 -17.37 -11.80 -11.16
N GLN A 249 -18.48 -11.92 -11.89
CA GLN A 249 -18.51 -11.63 -13.33
C GLN A 249 -18.86 -10.16 -13.62
N SER A 250 -19.58 -9.51 -12.71
CA SER A 250 -19.89 -8.08 -12.71
C SER A 250 -19.07 -7.34 -11.66
N GLU A 251 -18.99 -6.02 -11.80
CA GLU A 251 -18.29 -5.15 -10.86
C GLU A 251 -18.99 -5.11 -9.49
N THR A 252 -18.22 -5.29 -8.43
CA THR A 252 -18.70 -5.38 -7.03
C THR A 252 -18.19 -4.22 -6.18
N CYS A 253 -17.06 -3.62 -6.53
CA CYS A 253 -16.48 -2.48 -5.82
C CYS A 253 -15.84 -1.46 -6.79
N GLU A 254 -15.27 -0.37 -6.29
CA GLU A 254 -14.51 0.59 -7.10
C GLU A 254 -13.05 0.63 -6.65
N LEU A 255 -12.11 0.56 -7.60
CA LEU A 255 -10.67 0.76 -7.36
C LEU A 255 -10.27 2.11 -7.95
N LEU A 256 -9.72 3.00 -7.12
CA LEU A 256 -9.17 4.28 -7.55
C LEU A 256 -7.64 4.23 -7.51
N ILE A 257 -7.01 4.42 -8.67
CA ILE A 257 -5.54 4.48 -8.82
C ILE A 257 -5.11 5.94 -8.88
N LEU A 258 -4.24 6.30 -7.94
CA LEU A 258 -3.67 7.64 -7.78
C LEU A 258 -2.15 7.56 -7.82
N ASP A 259 -1.54 8.64 -8.29
CA ASP A 259 -0.09 8.88 -8.22
C ASP A 259 0.24 9.91 -7.13
N ARG A 260 1.50 9.91 -6.67
CA ARG A 260 1.95 10.79 -5.57
C ARG A 260 1.81 12.28 -5.90
N SER A 261 1.76 12.64 -7.19
CA SER A 261 1.56 14.04 -7.63
C SER A 261 0.23 14.65 -7.18
N ILE A 262 -0.74 13.84 -6.71
CA ILE A 262 -1.99 14.37 -6.17
C ILE A 262 -1.76 15.17 -4.89
N ASP A 263 -0.83 14.73 -4.03
CA ASP A 263 -0.57 15.34 -2.74
C ASP A 263 0.89 15.09 -2.33
N GLN A 264 1.75 16.08 -2.53
CA GLN A 264 3.16 15.99 -2.14
C GLN A 264 3.40 16.35 -0.67
N ILE A 265 2.43 17.01 -0.01
CA ILE A 265 2.58 17.57 1.33
C ILE A 265 2.25 16.51 2.40
N ALA A 266 1.19 15.71 2.17
CA ALA A 266 0.71 14.73 3.16
C ALA A 266 1.77 13.75 3.72
N PRO A 267 2.78 13.26 2.96
CA PRO A 267 3.82 12.38 3.51
C PRO A 267 4.89 13.11 4.32
N ILE A 268 4.91 14.43 4.25
CA ILE A 268 6.02 15.27 4.73
C ILE A 268 5.58 16.11 5.93
N ILE A 269 4.33 16.56 6.00
CA ILE A 269 3.85 17.34 7.13
C ILE A 269 3.78 16.50 8.40
N HIS A 270 4.10 17.09 9.56
CA HIS A 270 3.94 16.38 10.83
C HIS A 270 2.45 16.15 11.14
N GLU A 271 2.09 14.90 11.38
CA GLU A 271 0.75 14.48 11.74
C GLU A 271 0.67 14.21 13.24
N TRP A 272 -0.42 14.65 13.90
CA TRP A 272 -0.50 14.70 15.37
C TRP A 272 -1.35 13.57 15.98
N THR A 273 -1.70 12.57 15.17
CA THR A 273 -2.33 11.33 15.66
C THR A 273 -1.29 10.42 16.29
N TYR A 274 -1.72 9.59 17.25
CA TYR A 274 -0.82 8.75 18.05
C TYR A 274 0.03 7.80 17.19
N ASP A 275 -0.59 7.10 16.24
CA ASP A 275 0.08 6.17 15.32
C ASP A 275 1.11 6.88 14.43
N ALA A 276 0.70 7.96 13.77
CA ALA A 276 1.57 8.72 12.90
C ALA A 276 2.78 9.29 13.66
N MET A 277 2.56 9.85 14.86
CA MET A 277 3.64 10.33 15.73
C MET A 277 4.59 9.22 16.18
N CYS A 278 4.08 8.01 16.43
CA CYS A 278 4.94 6.87 16.75
C CYS A 278 5.88 6.55 15.58
N HIS A 279 5.35 6.45 14.36
CA HIS A 279 6.15 6.15 13.18
C HIS A 279 7.09 7.29 12.75
N ASP A 280 6.72 8.54 13.02
CA ASP A 280 7.53 9.72 12.65
C ASP A 280 8.66 9.97 13.66
N LEU A 281 8.36 9.91 14.98
CA LEU A 281 9.32 10.32 16.02
C LEU A 281 10.08 9.17 16.67
N LEU A 282 9.63 7.93 16.51
CA LEU A 282 10.26 6.76 17.12
C LEU A 282 10.91 5.88 16.05
N ASN A 283 11.98 5.19 16.43
CA ASN A 283 12.65 4.25 15.54
C ASN A 283 11.85 2.95 15.43
N MET A 284 10.89 2.92 14.50
CA MET A 284 10.03 1.77 14.20
C MET A 284 10.41 1.13 12.86
N GLU A 285 10.47 -0.20 12.83
CA GLU A 285 10.66 -0.98 11.60
C GLU A 285 9.35 -1.68 11.25
N GLY A 286 8.54 -1.06 10.38
CA GLY A 286 7.13 -1.44 10.26
C GLY A 286 6.43 -1.28 11.61
N ASN A 287 5.70 -2.30 12.06
CA ASN A 287 4.97 -2.25 13.34
C ASN A 287 5.86 -2.62 14.56
N LYS A 288 7.16 -2.83 14.34
CA LYS A 288 8.11 -3.25 15.37
C LYS A 288 8.72 -2.04 16.05
N TYR A 289 8.49 -1.91 17.35
CA TYR A 289 9.10 -0.92 18.21
C TYR A 289 10.14 -1.55 19.14
N VAL A 290 11.35 -0.98 19.17
CA VAL A 290 12.42 -1.41 20.09
C VAL A 290 12.36 -0.56 21.35
N HIS A 291 11.84 -1.14 22.42
CA HIS A 291 11.68 -0.50 23.72
C HIS A 291 12.90 -0.77 24.61
N GLU A 292 13.58 0.28 25.06
CA GLU A 292 14.68 0.17 26.02
C GLU A 292 14.15 0.10 27.46
N VAL A 293 14.34 -1.05 28.11
CA VAL A 293 13.95 -1.31 29.49
C VAL A 293 15.18 -1.12 30.40
N PRO A 294 15.05 -0.45 31.56
CA PRO A 294 16.11 -0.42 32.55
C PRO A 294 16.51 -1.83 32.99
N SER A 295 17.81 -2.15 32.94
CA SER A 295 18.32 -3.47 33.35
C SER A 295 18.01 -3.74 34.83
N LYS A 296 17.46 -4.93 35.12
CA LYS A 296 17.17 -5.39 36.49
C LYS A 296 18.43 -5.52 37.35
N THR A 297 19.60 -5.64 36.73
CA THR A 297 20.91 -5.86 37.37
C THR A 297 21.83 -4.65 37.31
N GLY A 298 21.32 -3.46 36.96
CA GLY A 298 22.09 -2.21 36.96
C GLY A 298 23.07 -2.05 35.79
N GLY A 299 22.90 -2.82 34.71
CA GLY A 299 23.68 -2.72 33.48
C GLY A 299 23.06 -1.80 32.41
N LEU A 300 23.58 -1.91 31.19
CA LEU A 300 23.02 -1.23 30.00
C LEU A 300 21.54 -1.58 29.81
N PRO A 301 20.69 -0.65 29.32
CA PRO A 301 19.28 -0.91 29.06
C PRO A 301 19.08 -2.14 28.18
N GLU A 302 18.16 -3.01 28.56
CA GLU A 302 17.77 -4.16 27.75
C GLU A 302 16.84 -3.71 26.62
N LYS A 303 17.13 -4.10 25.38
CA LYS A 303 16.28 -3.82 24.23
C LYS A 303 15.22 -4.91 24.11
N LYS A 304 13.97 -4.58 24.42
CA LYS A 304 12.79 -5.44 24.22
C LYS A 304 12.10 -5.04 22.93
N GLU A 305 11.96 -6.00 22.02
CA GLU A 305 11.20 -5.80 20.79
C GLU A 305 9.72 -6.03 21.05
N VAL A 306 8.88 -5.09 20.63
CA VAL A 306 7.42 -5.15 20.81
C VAL A 306 6.74 -4.84 19.48
N LEU A 307 5.63 -5.53 19.20
CA LEU A 307 4.82 -5.33 18.01
C LEU A 307 3.56 -4.52 18.38
N LEU A 308 3.37 -3.38 17.72
CA LEU A 308 2.16 -2.55 17.88
C LEU A 308 1.15 -2.97 16.81
N GLU A 309 0.15 -3.77 17.20
CA GLU A 309 -0.80 -4.39 16.27
C GLU A 309 -2.23 -4.36 16.83
N ASP A 310 -3.21 -4.70 15.99
CA ASP A 310 -4.64 -4.74 16.33
C ASP A 310 -5.02 -5.67 17.50
N HIS A 311 -4.13 -6.59 17.89
CA HIS A 311 -4.32 -7.44 19.08
C HIS A 311 -4.06 -6.71 20.40
N ASP A 312 -3.42 -5.54 20.34
CA ASP A 312 -3.30 -4.66 21.49
C ASP A 312 -4.53 -3.74 21.57
N PRO A 313 -5.41 -3.92 22.56
CA PRO A 313 -6.63 -3.13 22.67
C PRO A 313 -6.34 -1.65 22.97
N ILE A 314 -5.20 -1.33 23.60
CA ILE A 314 -4.82 0.05 23.90
C ILE A 314 -4.34 0.73 22.61
N TRP A 315 -3.53 0.04 21.81
CA TRP A 315 -3.14 0.53 20.48
C TRP A 315 -4.36 0.80 19.60
N LEU A 316 -5.28 -0.17 19.49
CA LEU A 316 -6.46 -0.04 18.63
C LEU A 316 -7.35 1.15 19.02
N GLU A 317 -7.48 1.43 20.32
CA GLU A 317 -8.25 2.55 20.82
C GLU A 317 -7.57 3.91 20.59
N LEU A 318 -6.24 3.96 20.70
CA LEU A 318 -5.48 5.21 20.71
C LEU A 318 -4.88 5.61 19.35
N ARG A 319 -4.63 4.66 18.45
CA ARG A 319 -3.87 4.85 17.20
C ARG A 319 -4.33 6.06 16.36
N HIS A 320 -5.63 6.32 16.29
CA HIS A 320 -6.18 7.43 15.51
C HIS A 320 -6.57 8.66 16.36
N ALA A 321 -6.35 8.61 17.67
CA ALA A 321 -6.60 9.75 18.54
C ALA A 321 -5.48 10.79 18.43
N HIS A 322 -5.81 12.06 18.61
CA HIS A 322 -4.80 13.12 18.74
C HIS A 322 -3.90 12.86 19.96
N ILE A 323 -2.61 13.17 19.88
CA ILE A 323 -1.63 12.85 20.93
C ILE A 323 -1.99 13.44 22.32
N ALA A 324 -2.65 14.60 22.34
CA ALA A 324 -3.13 15.21 23.59
C ALA A 324 -4.24 14.35 24.23
N ASP A 325 -5.25 13.95 23.46
CA ASP A 325 -6.34 13.09 23.91
C ASP A 325 -5.83 11.70 24.30
N ALA A 326 -4.87 11.16 23.53
CA ALA A 326 -4.25 9.87 23.84
C ALA A 326 -3.52 9.91 25.19
N SER A 327 -2.78 10.99 25.48
CA SER A 327 -2.10 11.18 26.75
C SER A 327 -3.09 11.28 27.92
N GLU A 328 -4.19 12.00 27.74
CA GLU A 328 -5.24 12.10 28.77
C GLU A 328 -5.93 10.75 29.03
N ARG A 329 -6.32 10.03 27.96
CA ARG A 329 -6.94 8.70 28.09
C ARG A 329 -6.02 7.69 28.77
N LEU A 330 -4.72 7.71 28.46
CA LEU A 330 -3.73 6.87 29.12
C LEU A 330 -3.64 7.19 30.62
N HIS A 331 -3.62 8.48 30.97
CA HIS A 331 -3.62 8.91 32.37
C HIS A 331 -4.90 8.47 33.10
N GLN A 332 -6.07 8.65 32.49
CA GLN A 332 -7.35 8.19 33.05
C GLN A 332 -7.39 6.67 33.25
N LYS A 333 -6.95 5.88 32.26
CA LYS A 333 -6.85 4.41 32.36
C LYS A 333 -5.93 3.99 33.50
N MET A 334 -4.79 4.67 33.65
CA MET A 334 -3.83 4.42 34.73
C MET A 334 -4.47 4.68 36.10
N THR A 335 -5.07 5.85 36.30
CA THR A 335 -5.73 6.22 37.56
C THR A 335 -6.89 5.29 37.89
N ASN A 336 -7.70 4.91 36.89
CA ASN A 336 -8.80 3.96 37.04
C ASN A 336 -8.32 2.54 37.39
N PHE A 337 -7.16 2.13 36.89
CA PHE A 337 -6.59 0.83 37.21
C PHE A 337 -6.12 0.78 38.68
N VAL A 338 -5.45 1.84 39.14
CA VAL A 338 -4.97 1.95 40.53
C VAL A 338 -6.16 2.04 41.50
N SER A 339 -7.19 2.82 41.17
CA SER A 339 -8.34 3.02 42.08
C SER A 339 -9.19 1.76 42.26
N LYS A 340 -9.31 0.90 41.24
CA LYS A 340 -10.10 -0.34 41.31
C LYS A 340 -9.36 -1.49 42.00
N ASN A 341 -8.03 -1.44 42.08
CA ASN A 341 -7.22 -2.52 42.63
C ASN A 341 -6.67 -2.16 44.02
N ARG A 342 -7.28 -2.74 45.07
CA ARG A 342 -6.89 -2.51 46.48
C ARG A 342 -5.41 -2.82 46.78
N ALA A 343 -4.81 -3.79 46.08
CA ALA A 343 -3.38 -4.10 46.16
C ALA A 343 -2.49 -3.08 45.41
N ALA A 344 -3.00 -2.44 44.36
CA ALA A 344 -2.30 -1.35 43.64
C ALA A 344 -2.35 -0.04 44.44
N GLN A 345 -3.42 0.21 45.21
CA GLN A 345 -3.53 1.36 46.11
C GLN A 345 -2.45 1.34 47.22
N ILE A 346 -2.02 0.18 47.69
CA ILE A 346 -0.96 0.06 48.72
C ILE A 346 0.38 0.58 48.18
N HIS A 347 0.63 0.45 46.88
CA HIS A 347 1.85 0.92 46.21
C HIS A 347 1.73 2.30 45.57
N GLY A 348 0.51 2.79 45.27
CA GLY A 348 0.29 4.08 44.61
C GLY A 348 0.07 5.28 45.54
N SER A 349 -0.02 5.08 46.87
CA SER A 349 -0.52 6.11 47.81
C SER A 349 0.50 6.68 48.78
N ARG A 350 1.82 6.47 48.59
CA ARG A 350 2.82 6.96 49.55
C ARG A 350 3.40 8.34 49.29
N ASP A 351 3.20 8.91 48.11
CA ASP A 351 3.54 10.30 47.80
C ASP A 351 2.57 10.77 46.72
N GLY A 352 1.95 11.93 46.88
CA GLY A 352 0.97 12.51 45.93
C GLY A 352 1.58 12.94 44.58
N GLY A 353 2.59 12.23 44.08
CA GLY A 353 3.23 12.44 42.79
C GLY A 353 2.60 11.60 41.68
N GLU A 354 2.85 12.00 40.43
CA GLU A 354 2.46 11.25 39.24
C GLU A 354 3.04 9.83 39.28
N LEU A 355 2.18 8.82 39.06
CA LEU A 355 2.57 7.42 39.02
C LEU A 355 3.56 7.16 37.89
N SER A 356 4.75 6.68 38.22
CA SER A 356 5.81 6.44 37.25
C SER A 356 5.71 5.05 36.61
N THR A 357 6.36 4.87 35.46
CA THR A 357 6.52 3.55 34.81
C THR A 357 7.19 2.51 35.72
N ARG A 358 7.99 2.95 36.71
CA ARG A 358 8.60 2.07 37.72
C ARG A 358 7.59 1.55 38.73
N ASP A 359 6.58 2.34 39.07
CA ASP A 359 5.52 1.92 39.98
C ASP A 359 4.60 0.91 39.30
N LEU A 360 4.35 1.08 37.99
CA LEU A 360 3.69 0.07 37.15
C LEU A 360 4.44 -1.26 37.14
N GLN A 361 5.76 -1.25 37.00
CA GLN A 361 6.56 -2.49 37.04
C GLN A 361 6.48 -3.21 38.38
N LYS A 362 6.42 -2.47 39.50
CA LYS A 362 6.20 -3.07 40.83
C LYS A 362 4.79 -3.65 40.97
N MET A 363 3.79 -3.01 40.37
CA MET A 363 2.41 -3.51 40.35
C MET A 363 2.28 -4.82 39.56
N VAL A 364 3.01 -5.01 38.46
CA VAL A 364 3.06 -6.30 37.72
C VAL A 364 3.48 -7.45 38.64
N GLN A 365 4.47 -7.22 39.51
CA GLN A 365 4.95 -8.23 40.46
C GLN A 365 3.91 -8.56 41.54
N ALA A 366 3.12 -7.57 41.96
CA ALA A 366 2.08 -7.74 42.97
C ALA A 366 0.77 -8.36 42.43
N LEU A 367 0.49 -8.21 41.13
CA LEU A 367 -0.76 -8.62 40.49
C LEU A 367 -0.51 -9.43 39.21
N PRO A 368 -0.04 -10.69 39.32
CA PRO A 368 0.31 -11.51 38.15
C PRO A 368 -0.89 -11.80 37.23
N GLN A 369 -2.11 -11.86 37.78
CA GLN A 369 -3.34 -12.06 37.00
C GLN A 369 -3.67 -10.92 36.03
N TYR A 370 -3.11 -9.73 36.24
CA TYR A 370 -3.29 -8.55 35.37
C TYR A 370 -2.00 -8.18 34.63
N SER A 371 -0.98 -9.03 34.68
CA SER A 371 0.36 -8.76 34.14
C SER A 371 0.33 -8.30 32.69
N GLU A 372 -0.42 -8.98 31.81
CA GLU A 372 -0.52 -8.62 30.39
C GLU A 372 -1.15 -7.23 30.17
N GLN A 373 -2.23 -6.91 30.90
CA GLN A 373 -2.90 -5.62 30.78
C GLN A 373 -2.01 -4.48 31.28
N ILE A 374 -1.30 -4.70 32.39
CA ILE A 374 -0.38 -3.71 32.95
C ILE A 374 0.84 -3.54 32.04
N GLU A 375 1.38 -4.60 31.44
CA GLU A 375 2.50 -4.51 30.49
C GLU A 375 2.14 -3.64 29.28
N LYS A 376 0.97 -3.88 28.66
CA LYS A 376 0.51 -3.08 27.51
C LYS A 376 0.27 -1.62 27.90
N LEU A 377 -0.38 -1.38 29.05
CA LEU A 377 -0.61 -0.01 29.53
C LEU A 377 0.71 0.71 29.82
N SER A 378 1.65 0.05 30.50
CA SER A 378 2.96 0.61 30.80
C SER A 378 3.76 0.93 29.54
N LEU A 379 3.67 0.09 28.51
CA LEU A 379 4.29 0.34 27.22
C LEU A 379 3.78 1.64 26.59
N HIS A 380 2.46 1.82 26.50
CA HIS A 380 1.89 3.01 25.85
C HIS A 380 2.11 4.30 26.65
N VAL A 381 2.16 4.22 27.99
CA VAL A 381 2.56 5.35 28.85
C VAL A 381 4.02 5.74 28.59
N ASP A 382 4.93 4.78 28.46
CA ASP A 382 6.33 5.04 28.13
C ASP A 382 6.48 5.66 26.73
N ILE A 383 5.78 5.11 25.73
CA ILE A 383 5.75 5.64 24.35
C ILE A 383 5.26 7.08 24.34
N ALA A 384 4.11 7.37 24.98
CA ALA A 384 3.56 8.71 25.06
C ALA A 384 4.50 9.68 25.81
N GLY A 385 5.17 9.20 26.86
CA GLY A 385 6.18 9.96 27.60
C GLY A 385 7.38 10.34 26.72
N LYS A 386 7.88 9.40 25.93
CA LYS A 386 8.99 9.61 24.97
C LYS A 386 8.61 10.59 23.86
N ILE A 387 7.43 10.43 23.25
CA ILE A 387 6.91 11.35 22.23
C ILE A 387 6.81 12.77 22.81
N ASN A 388 6.19 12.93 23.97
CA ASN A 388 6.06 14.25 24.62
C ASN A 388 7.43 14.86 24.98
N LYS A 389 8.42 14.04 25.33
CA LYS A 389 9.80 14.50 25.54
C LYS A 389 10.41 15.03 24.24
N ILE A 390 10.32 14.28 23.14
CA ILE A 390 10.82 14.69 21.83
C ILE A 390 10.15 16.00 21.39
N ILE A 391 8.81 16.10 21.47
CA ILE A 391 8.04 17.31 21.11
C ILE A 391 8.56 18.56 21.83
N ARG A 392 8.93 18.44 23.11
CA ARG A 392 9.46 19.56 23.90
C ARG A 392 10.90 19.89 23.56
N GLU A 393 11.76 18.88 23.48
CA GLU A 393 13.21 19.05 23.26
C GLU A 393 13.53 19.55 21.85
N SER A 394 12.76 19.11 20.85
CA SER A 394 12.99 19.47 19.46
C SER A 394 12.24 20.72 19.01
N GLY A 395 11.45 21.35 19.89
CA GLY A 395 10.64 22.52 19.56
C GLY A 395 9.56 22.24 18.51
N LEU A 396 9.08 20.99 18.41
CA LEU A 396 8.25 20.52 17.31
C LEU A 396 6.95 21.32 17.12
N LYS A 397 6.40 21.89 18.20
CA LYS A 397 5.20 22.74 18.13
C LYS A 397 5.41 23.98 17.24
N GLU A 398 6.57 24.61 17.31
CA GLU A 398 6.89 25.79 16.50
C GLU A 398 7.07 25.41 15.03
N VAL A 399 7.74 24.29 14.76
CA VAL A 399 7.90 23.71 13.42
C VAL A 399 6.55 23.38 12.82
N GLY A 400 5.72 22.60 13.54
CA GLY A 400 4.41 22.18 13.08
C GLY A 400 3.46 23.37 12.84
N GLN A 401 3.55 24.43 13.65
CA GLN A 401 2.78 25.65 13.40
C GLN A 401 3.18 26.30 12.07
N LEU A 402 4.49 26.45 11.83
CA LEU A 402 4.99 27.01 10.57
C LEU A 402 4.62 26.13 9.36
N GLU A 403 4.66 24.81 9.49
CA GLU A 403 4.22 23.88 8.44
C GLU A 403 2.76 24.13 8.06
N GLN A 404 1.86 24.21 9.05
CA GLN A 404 0.45 24.51 8.81
C GLN A 404 0.31 25.89 8.16
N ASP A 405 0.94 26.92 8.71
CA ASP A 405 0.82 28.29 8.20
C ASP A 405 1.34 28.43 6.75
N LEU A 406 2.39 27.69 6.37
CA LEU A 406 2.87 27.63 4.99
C LEU A 406 1.84 27.00 4.05
N VAL A 407 1.19 25.90 4.48
CA VAL A 407 0.22 25.17 3.65
C VAL A 407 -1.08 25.95 3.45
N PHE A 408 -1.55 26.66 4.47
CA PHE A 408 -2.76 27.49 4.43
C PHE A 408 -2.51 28.92 3.93
N GLY A 409 -1.24 29.29 3.67
CA GLY A 409 -0.86 30.59 3.14
C GLY A 409 -0.96 31.73 4.16
N ASP A 410 -0.90 31.41 5.45
CA ASP A 410 -0.81 32.36 6.55
C ASP A 410 0.64 32.80 6.80
N ALA A 411 1.62 31.96 6.46
CA ALA A 411 3.04 32.27 6.45
C ALA A 411 3.62 32.25 5.02
N GLY A 412 4.66 33.05 4.79
CA GLY A 412 5.34 33.12 3.50
C GLY A 412 6.85 32.99 3.60
N THR A 413 7.55 33.35 2.52
CA THR A 413 9.01 33.25 2.43
C THR A 413 9.73 34.03 3.54
N LYS A 414 9.18 35.16 4.00
CA LYS A 414 9.80 35.98 5.06
C LYS A 414 9.81 35.26 6.41
N ASP A 415 8.70 34.62 6.75
CA ASP A 415 8.54 33.91 8.02
C ASP A 415 9.44 32.67 8.06
N LEU A 416 9.52 31.95 6.94
CA LEU A 416 10.47 30.86 6.77
C LEU A 416 11.93 31.30 6.93
N ILE A 417 12.34 32.41 6.28
CA ILE A 417 13.70 32.97 6.42
C ILE A 417 13.97 33.36 7.88
N ASN A 418 13.01 33.99 8.55
CA ASN A 418 13.14 34.41 9.93
C ASN A 418 13.28 33.19 10.86
N PHE A 419 12.49 32.14 10.64
CA PHE A 419 12.57 30.89 11.38
C PHE A 419 13.95 30.24 11.23
N LEU A 420 14.44 30.07 10.00
CA LEU A 420 15.74 29.46 9.71
C LEU A 420 16.92 30.25 10.31
N ARG A 421 16.80 31.58 10.47
CA ARG A 421 17.82 32.42 11.10
C ARG A 421 17.79 32.38 12.62
N LEU A 422 16.59 32.36 13.22
CA LEU A 422 16.43 32.43 14.66
C LEU A 422 16.62 31.08 15.35
N LYS A 423 16.33 29.98 14.65
CA LYS A 423 16.30 28.62 15.19
C LYS A 423 17.34 27.73 14.50
N GLU A 424 18.62 28.04 14.74
CA GLU A 424 19.73 27.28 14.15
C GLU A 424 19.83 25.85 14.72
N ASP A 425 19.35 25.63 15.94
CA ASP A 425 19.38 24.38 16.71
C ASP A 425 18.39 23.30 16.23
N VAL A 426 17.42 23.68 15.39
CA VAL A 426 16.44 22.73 14.82
C VAL A 426 17.14 21.67 13.96
N SER A 427 16.68 20.43 14.09
CA SER A 427 17.16 19.27 13.34
C SER A 427 17.18 19.54 11.83
N ARG A 428 18.20 19.00 11.15
CA ARG A 428 18.33 19.05 9.69
C ARG A 428 17.07 18.54 8.97
N GLU A 429 16.45 17.50 9.52
CA GLU A 429 15.31 16.82 8.93
C GLU A 429 14.07 17.72 8.92
N TYR A 430 13.83 18.46 10.00
CA TYR A 430 12.70 19.39 10.07
C TYR A 430 12.89 20.59 9.15
N LYS A 431 14.13 21.07 9.00
CA LYS A 431 14.47 22.11 8.00
C LYS A 431 14.23 21.61 6.58
N LEU A 432 14.64 20.37 6.29
CA LEU A 432 14.40 19.71 5.01
C LEU A 432 12.88 19.60 4.72
N ARG A 433 12.09 19.08 5.66
CA ARG A 433 10.62 18.95 5.53
C ARG A 433 9.96 20.30 5.28
N LEU A 434 10.31 21.35 6.02
CA LEU A 434 9.82 22.71 5.79
C LEU A 434 10.12 23.21 4.37
N LEU A 435 11.33 22.97 3.86
CA LEU A 435 11.70 23.35 2.50
C LEU A 435 11.00 22.52 1.43
N MET A 436 10.75 21.22 1.66
CA MET A 436 9.95 20.39 0.76
C MET A 436 8.46 20.79 0.75
N ILE A 437 7.89 21.18 1.89
CA ILE A 437 6.53 21.74 1.96
C ILE A 437 6.48 23.07 1.21
N TYR A 438 7.46 23.95 1.45
CA TYR A 438 7.60 25.19 0.69
C TYR A 438 7.73 24.93 -0.81
N ALA A 439 8.39 23.84 -1.22
CA ALA A 439 8.45 23.37 -2.60
C ALA A 439 7.11 23.08 -3.21
N ALA A 440 6.33 22.26 -2.52
CA ALA A 440 5.01 21.87 -2.97
C ALA A 440 4.02 23.05 -3.03
N VAL A 441 4.21 24.09 -2.20
CA VAL A 441 3.32 25.27 -2.15
C VAL A 441 3.71 26.33 -3.20
N TYR A 442 5.01 26.53 -3.46
CA TYR A 442 5.54 27.58 -4.34
C TYR A 442 6.46 27.01 -5.45
N PRO A 443 5.96 26.13 -6.33
CA PRO A 443 6.76 25.50 -7.37
C PRO A 443 7.40 26.52 -8.34
N GLU A 444 6.74 27.66 -8.60
CA GLU A 444 7.28 28.72 -9.46
C GLU A 444 8.56 29.37 -8.93
N LYS A 445 8.83 29.27 -7.62
CA LYS A 445 10.02 29.86 -7.00
C LYS A 445 11.25 28.96 -7.10
N PHE A 446 11.12 27.76 -7.66
CA PHE A 446 12.20 26.80 -7.87
C PHE A 446 12.98 27.04 -9.15
N GLU A 447 12.45 27.86 -10.06
CA GLU A 447 13.18 28.31 -11.26
C GLU A 447 14.18 29.44 -10.93
N ASP A 448 14.07 30.07 -9.76
CA ASP A 448 14.91 31.18 -9.31
C ASP A 448 16.08 30.73 -8.40
N ASP A 449 17.25 31.37 -8.52
CA ASP A 449 18.42 31.24 -7.61
C ASP A 449 18.10 31.52 -6.12
N LYS A 450 16.91 32.02 -5.82
CA LYS A 450 16.46 32.32 -4.45
C LYS A 450 16.40 31.08 -3.59
N ILE A 451 16.09 29.92 -4.17
CA ILE A 451 15.93 28.72 -3.36
C ILE A 451 17.26 28.08 -2.96
N SER A 452 18.26 28.13 -3.84
CA SER A 452 19.62 27.73 -3.51
C SER A 452 20.13 28.51 -2.30
N LYS A 453 19.86 29.83 -2.26
CA LYS A 453 20.19 30.69 -1.10
C LYS A 453 19.41 30.33 0.17
N LEU A 454 18.17 29.86 0.05
CA LEU A 454 17.38 29.38 1.20
C LEU A 454 17.93 28.06 1.74
N MET A 455 18.34 27.15 0.86
CA MET A 455 18.97 25.88 1.24
C MET A 455 20.34 26.10 1.89
N GLU A 456 21.13 27.04 1.37
CA GLU A 456 22.39 27.50 1.98
C GLU A 456 22.14 28.11 3.37
N LEU A 457 21.11 28.94 3.52
CA LEU A 457 20.73 29.51 4.81
C LEU A 457 20.31 28.42 5.81
N ALA A 458 19.61 27.38 5.35
CA ALA A 458 19.23 26.23 6.17
C ALA A 458 20.42 25.31 6.53
N ARG A 459 21.60 25.53 5.92
CA ARG A 459 22.82 24.71 6.08
C ARG A 459 22.57 23.23 5.77
N LEU A 460 21.78 22.94 4.75
CA LEU A 460 21.52 21.57 4.32
C LEU A 460 22.73 20.97 3.58
N PRO A 461 23.02 19.67 3.75
CA PRO A 461 24.01 18.98 2.92
C PRO A 461 23.52 18.85 1.46
N PRO A 462 24.43 18.65 0.50
CA PRO A 462 24.08 18.53 -0.92
C PRO A 462 22.99 17.49 -1.22
N ASP A 463 23.03 16.34 -0.55
CA ASP A 463 22.05 15.26 -0.75
C ASP A 463 20.61 15.71 -0.38
N ASP A 464 20.47 16.45 0.72
CA ASP A 464 19.18 16.99 1.17
C ASP A 464 18.70 18.10 0.21
N MET A 465 19.60 18.91 -0.34
CA MET A 465 19.26 19.89 -1.37
C MET A 465 18.72 19.20 -2.62
N THR A 466 19.35 18.10 -3.05
CA THR A 466 18.87 17.28 -4.18
C THR A 466 17.47 16.73 -3.91
N ALA A 467 17.16 16.30 -2.68
CA ALA A 467 15.82 15.85 -2.32
C ALA A 467 14.75 16.95 -2.52
N VAL A 468 15.05 18.19 -2.10
CA VAL A 468 14.17 19.35 -2.31
C VAL A 468 13.97 19.64 -3.80
N TYR A 469 15.04 19.59 -4.61
CA TYR A 469 14.91 19.76 -6.06
C TYR A 469 14.12 18.63 -6.73
N ASN A 470 14.26 17.39 -6.26
CA ASN A 470 13.59 16.23 -6.83
C ASN A 470 12.07 16.23 -6.59
N MET A 471 11.55 17.08 -5.70
CA MET A 471 10.10 17.29 -5.55
C MET A 471 9.44 17.69 -6.88
N ARG A 472 10.15 18.41 -7.75
CA ARG A 472 9.69 18.76 -9.10
C ARG A 472 9.40 17.54 -9.99
N LEU A 473 10.09 16.41 -9.75
CA LEU A 473 9.88 15.18 -10.52
C LEU A 473 8.52 14.53 -10.21
N LEU A 474 7.93 14.89 -9.06
CA LEU A 474 6.60 14.47 -8.64
C LEU A 474 5.51 15.47 -9.06
N GLU A 475 5.86 16.59 -9.69
CA GLU A 475 4.87 17.54 -10.19
C GLU A 475 4.20 16.98 -11.45
N ALA A 476 2.88 17.11 -11.51
CA ALA A 476 2.17 16.93 -12.76
C ALA A 476 2.47 18.13 -13.65
N SER A 477 2.87 17.91 -14.90
CA SER A 477 3.18 18.96 -15.89
C SER A 477 2.22 20.15 -15.76
N SER A 478 2.72 21.27 -15.25
CA SER A 478 1.95 22.49 -15.11
C SER A 478 1.88 23.21 -16.46
N ASP A 479 0.71 23.76 -16.79
CA ASP A 479 0.49 24.64 -17.95
C ASP A 479 1.20 25.99 -17.75
N THR A 480 2.53 26.02 -17.62
CA THR A 480 3.28 27.28 -17.47
C THR A 480 3.69 27.92 -18.79
N LYS A 481 3.38 27.32 -19.94
CA LYS A 481 3.55 27.98 -21.25
C LYS A 481 2.25 28.61 -21.77
N LYS A 482 1.71 29.60 -21.05
CA LYS A 482 1.03 30.71 -21.73
C LYS A 482 2.07 31.76 -22.04
N SER A 483 2.67 31.65 -23.23
CA SER A 483 3.51 32.69 -23.79
C SER A 483 2.76 34.02 -23.73
N SER A 484 3.41 35.00 -23.13
CA SER A 484 3.10 36.41 -23.19
C SER A 484 2.73 36.85 -24.62
N ILE A 485 1.45 37.11 -24.87
CA ILE A 485 0.92 38.22 -25.69
C ILE A 485 -0.55 38.37 -25.24
N VAL A 486 -0.82 39.34 -24.37
CA VAL A 486 -2.16 39.93 -24.20
C VAL A 486 -1.95 41.45 -24.12
N PRO A 487 -2.66 42.25 -24.93
CA PRO A 487 -2.48 43.69 -24.97
C PRO A 487 -3.00 44.37 -23.69
N PHE A 488 -2.35 45.49 -23.38
CA PHE A 488 -2.56 46.40 -22.26
C PHE A 488 -4.01 46.47 -21.72
N SER A 489 -4.20 46.05 -20.47
CA SER A 489 -5.38 46.39 -19.66
C SER A 489 -4.89 46.74 -18.25
N LEU A 490 -4.91 48.04 -17.93
CA LEU A 490 -4.63 48.55 -16.59
C LEU A 490 -5.81 48.22 -15.67
N LYS A 491 -5.68 47.18 -14.85
CA LYS A 491 -6.52 46.96 -13.68
C LYS A 491 -5.63 46.91 -12.44
N PHE A 492 -5.78 47.94 -11.59
CA PHE A 492 -5.25 47.97 -10.23
C PHE A 492 -6.07 47.02 -9.36
N ASP A 493 -5.68 45.74 -9.29
CA ASP A 493 -6.12 44.82 -8.24
C ASP A 493 -4.91 44.41 -7.40
N ALA A 494 -4.63 45.23 -6.39
CA ALA A 494 -3.69 44.91 -5.32
C ALA A 494 -4.35 44.00 -4.28
N HIS A 495 -4.69 42.78 -4.68
CA HIS A 495 -4.94 41.69 -3.75
C HIS A 495 -3.84 40.66 -3.97
N LYS A 496 -2.86 40.64 -3.06
CA LYS A 496 -1.90 39.54 -2.94
C LYS A 496 -2.71 38.25 -2.92
N LYS A 497 -2.66 37.46 -4.00
CA LYS A 497 -3.15 36.08 -3.96
C LYS A 497 -2.44 35.39 -2.80
N LYS A 498 -3.17 35.05 -1.73
CA LYS A 498 -2.68 34.07 -0.76
C LYS A 498 -2.43 32.78 -1.55
N HIS A 499 -1.17 32.40 -1.72
CA HIS A 499 -0.80 31.09 -2.25
C HIS A 499 -1.06 30.07 -1.14
N ALA A 500 -2.29 29.60 -1.06
CA ALA A 500 -2.69 28.55 -0.13
C ALA A 500 -2.84 27.25 -0.91
N ALA A 501 -2.09 26.21 -0.54
CA ALA A 501 -2.20 24.88 -1.12
C ALA A 501 -3.44 24.13 -0.58
N ARG A 502 -3.95 24.55 0.58
CA ARG A 502 -5.19 24.05 1.19
C ARG A 502 -6.12 25.19 1.57
N LYS A 503 -7.40 24.87 1.74
CA LYS A 503 -8.41 25.78 2.29
C LYS A 503 -9.00 25.16 3.53
N ASP A 504 -9.31 25.99 4.52
CA ASP A 504 -10.03 25.54 5.71
C ASP A 504 -11.41 24.99 5.33
N ARG A 505 -11.86 23.96 6.08
CA ARG A 505 -13.20 23.39 5.89
C ARG A 505 -14.24 24.39 6.38
N PRO A 506 -15.23 24.77 5.56
CA PRO A 506 -16.29 25.64 6.03
C PRO A 506 -17.22 24.89 7.00
N GLY A 507 -17.28 25.35 8.26
CA GLY A 507 -18.27 24.88 9.24
C GLY A 507 -17.80 23.83 10.26
N GLU A 508 -16.53 23.42 10.24
CA GLU A 508 -15.94 22.61 11.33
C GLU A 508 -15.09 23.51 12.23
N GLU A 509 -15.37 23.50 13.55
CA GLU A 509 -14.46 24.13 14.51
C GLU A 509 -13.15 23.35 14.55
N VAL A 510 -12.04 24.05 14.32
CA VAL A 510 -10.69 23.47 14.42
C VAL A 510 -10.42 23.17 15.89
N ALA A 511 -10.66 21.93 16.31
CA ALA A 511 -10.38 21.49 17.68
C ALA A 511 -8.88 21.60 18.03
N TRP A 512 -8.00 21.44 17.04
CA TRP A 512 -6.54 21.43 17.22
C TRP A 512 -5.85 22.30 16.17
N GLN A 513 -5.21 23.39 16.59
CA GLN A 513 -4.55 24.35 15.69
C GLN A 513 -3.44 23.73 14.83
N LEU A 514 -2.75 22.73 15.37
CA LEU A 514 -1.67 22.00 14.71
C LEU A 514 -2.16 20.86 13.81
N SER A 515 -3.47 20.63 13.73
CA SER A 515 -4.10 19.56 12.94
C SER A 515 -5.21 20.10 12.03
N ARG A 516 -4.95 21.23 11.37
CA ARG A 516 -5.85 21.78 10.33
C ARG A 516 -5.76 21.00 9.01
N PHE A 517 -4.58 20.47 8.72
CA PHE A 517 -4.29 19.78 7.47
C PHE A 517 -5.08 18.46 7.35
N TYR A 518 -5.70 18.27 6.20
CA TYR A 518 -6.31 17.00 5.80
C TYR A 518 -5.73 16.55 4.45
N PRO A 519 -5.33 15.26 4.31
CA PRO A 519 -4.89 14.72 3.03
C PRO A 519 -5.96 14.85 1.95
N ILE A 520 -5.58 15.13 0.69
CA ILE A 520 -6.54 15.28 -0.43
C ILE A 520 -7.40 14.01 -0.63
N ILE A 521 -6.84 12.85 -0.31
CA ILE A 521 -7.52 11.56 -0.46
C ILE A 521 -8.76 11.50 0.43
N GLU A 522 -8.71 12.06 1.63
CA GLU A 522 -9.87 12.14 2.52
C GLU A 522 -10.95 13.04 1.93
N MET A 523 -10.57 14.23 1.43
CA MET A 523 -11.51 15.14 0.77
C MET A 523 -12.19 14.47 -0.44
N SER A 524 -11.44 13.66 -1.21
CA SER A 524 -11.95 12.93 -2.37
C SER A 524 -12.98 11.85 -2.00
N ASN A 525 -12.83 11.22 -0.84
CA ASN A 525 -13.81 10.25 -0.33
C ASN A 525 -15.11 10.94 0.13
N THR A 526 -15.03 12.10 0.76
CA THR A 526 -16.20 12.90 1.15
C THR A 526 -17.00 13.39 -0.08
N PHE A 527 -16.33 13.71 -1.19
CA PHE A 527 -17.00 14.08 -2.45
C PHE A 527 -17.73 12.92 -3.16
N ARG A 528 -17.44 11.65 -2.82
CA ARG A 528 -18.20 10.50 -3.36
C ARG A 528 -19.57 10.33 -2.70
N ALA A 529 -19.78 10.88 -1.50
CA ALA A 529 -21.06 10.81 -0.80
C ALA A 529 -22.08 11.81 -1.35
N ASP A 530 -21.63 12.94 -1.89
CA ASP A 530 -22.51 13.99 -2.43
C ASP A 530 -22.73 13.79 -3.94
N LYS A 531 -23.71 12.94 -4.29
CA LYS A 531 -24.06 12.54 -5.68
C LYS A 531 -24.47 13.71 -6.61
N GLY A 532 -24.43 14.96 -6.15
CA GLY A 532 -24.99 16.13 -6.85
C GLY A 532 -24.00 17.05 -7.57
N LYS A 533 -22.72 17.10 -7.20
CA LYS A 533 -21.75 18.04 -7.80
C LYS A 533 -20.55 17.29 -8.38
N ARG A 534 -20.65 16.94 -9.67
CA ARG A 534 -19.50 16.49 -10.48
C ARG A 534 -18.57 17.68 -10.74
N GLU A 535 -17.84 18.13 -9.73
CA GLU A 535 -16.61 18.86 -9.99
C GLU A 535 -15.56 17.88 -10.52
N GLN A 536 -15.05 18.25 -11.68
CA GLN A 536 -14.56 17.37 -12.72
C GLN A 536 -13.09 17.02 -12.49
N TRP A 537 -12.81 16.16 -11.52
CA TRP A 537 -11.58 15.37 -11.57
C TRP A 537 -11.75 14.37 -12.72
N LEU A 538 -11.06 14.61 -13.84
CA LEU A 538 -11.13 13.77 -15.05
C LEU A 538 -10.52 12.38 -14.79
N PHE A 539 -11.24 11.54 -14.05
CA PHE A 539 -10.91 10.14 -13.88
C PHE A 539 -11.46 9.36 -15.08
N ASN A 540 -10.57 8.73 -15.84
CA ASN A 540 -10.96 7.92 -16.99
C ASN A 540 -11.43 6.53 -16.54
N ILE A 541 -12.30 5.94 -17.35
CA ILE A 541 -12.85 4.59 -17.16
C ILE A 541 -12.20 3.65 -18.17
N LEU A 542 -11.58 2.57 -17.70
CA LEU A 542 -11.27 1.41 -18.56
C LEU A 542 -12.54 0.56 -18.68
N GLU A 543 -13.45 0.95 -19.58
CA GLU A 543 -14.57 0.09 -19.97
C GLU A 543 -14.17 -0.65 -21.25
N ASN A 544 -14.47 -1.95 -21.30
CA ASN A 544 -14.24 -2.77 -22.49
C ASN A 544 -14.84 -2.04 -23.71
N ARG A 545 -14.01 -1.62 -24.68
CA ARG A 545 -14.45 -0.75 -25.79
C ARG A 545 -15.64 -1.32 -26.58
N GLU A 546 -15.86 -2.63 -26.53
CA GLU A 546 -17.05 -3.30 -27.08
C GLU A 546 -18.36 -2.93 -26.37
N ASN A 547 -18.38 -2.86 -25.03
CA ASN A 547 -19.59 -2.54 -24.26
C ASN A 547 -19.97 -1.06 -24.40
N GLN A 548 -18.98 -0.18 -24.49
CA GLN A 548 -19.21 1.24 -24.74
C GLN A 548 -19.74 1.48 -26.18
N TYR A 549 -19.28 0.67 -27.15
CA TYR A 549 -19.81 0.69 -28.52
C TYR A 549 -21.25 0.18 -28.60
N MET A 550 -21.59 -0.87 -27.85
CA MET A 550 -22.94 -1.44 -27.80
C MET A 550 -23.93 -0.51 -27.09
N ARG A 551 -23.50 0.19 -26.02
CA ARG A 551 -24.29 1.25 -25.36
C ARG A 551 -24.49 2.48 -26.27
N LYS A 552 -23.46 2.92 -27.01
CA LYS A 552 -23.58 4.01 -27.99
C LYS A 552 -24.45 3.63 -29.19
N ARG A 553 -24.39 2.37 -29.67
CA ARG A 553 -25.26 1.86 -30.76
C ARG A 553 -26.74 1.86 -30.40
N ARG A 554 -27.10 1.60 -29.13
CA ARG A 554 -28.49 1.69 -28.66
C ARG A 554 -29.06 3.11 -28.74
N ASN A 555 -28.21 4.13 -28.70
CA ASN A 555 -28.63 5.54 -28.63
C ASN A 555 -28.40 6.38 -29.90
N SER A 556 -27.84 5.82 -30.99
CA SER A 556 -27.57 6.61 -32.21
C SER A 556 -28.19 6.00 -33.48
N ARG A 557 -29.25 6.62 -33.98
CA ARG A 557 -29.74 6.41 -35.35
C ARG A 557 -28.89 7.23 -36.34
N LYS A 558 -27.84 6.61 -36.92
CA LYS A 558 -27.28 6.85 -38.28
C LYS A 558 -25.87 6.23 -38.41
N PRO A 559 -25.68 5.20 -39.26
CA PRO A 559 -24.36 4.65 -39.54
C PRO A 559 -23.93 4.89 -41.01
N SER A 560 -22.92 5.74 -41.26
CA SER A 560 -22.19 5.68 -42.55
C SER A 560 -20.87 6.49 -42.61
N LEU A 561 -20.64 7.51 -41.77
CA LEU A 561 -19.47 8.39 -41.95
C LEU A 561 -18.18 8.00 -41.19
N ILE A 562 -18.25 7.03 -40.26
CA ILE A 562 -17.12 6.71 -39.35
C ILE A 562 -16.19 5.62 -39.90
N LEU A 563 -16.68 4.71 -40.74
CA LEU A 563 -15.84 3.68 -41.36
C LEU A 563 -14.76 4.27 -42.29
N LEU A 564 -15.05 5.41 -42.92
CA LEU A 564 -14.11 6.08 -43.83
C LEU A 564 -12.94 6.77 -43.08
N LYS A 565 -13.15 7.16 -41.81
CA LYS A 565 -12.11 7.76 -40.96
C LYS A 565 -11.17 6.71 -40.35
N MET A 566 -11.64 5.49 -40.10
CA MET A 566 -10.80 4.42 -39.56
C MET A 566 -9.84 3.81 -40.59
N LYS A 567 -10.23 3.76 -41.88
CA LYS A 567 -9.36 3.22 -42.95
C LYS A 567 -8.11 4.09 -43.19
N LYS A 568 -8.25 5.42 -43.09
CA LYS A 568 -7.13 6.37 -43.23
C LYS A 568 -6.16 6.37 -42.04
N LEU A 569 -6.59 5.93 -40.85
CA LEU A 569 -5.73 5.89 -39.66
C LEU A 569 -4.98 4.56 -39.53
N SER A 570 -5.50 3.45 -40.07
CA SER A 570 -4.76 2.18 -40.12
C SER A 570 -3.64 2.20 -41.17
N GLU A 571 -3.83 2.93 -42.27
CA GLU A 571 -2.83 3.03 -43.34
C GLU A 571 -1.61 3.88 -42.94
N SER A 572 -1.74 4.83 -42.00
CA SER A 572 -0.60 5.67 -41.57
C SER A 572 0.27 5.05 -40.46
N LEU A 573 -0.15 3.94 -39.87
CA LEU A 573 0.55 3.28 -38.74
C LEU A 573 1.42 2.10 -39.19
N ILE A 574 1.42 1.76 -40.48
CA ILE A 574 2.16 0.62 -41.04
C ILE A 574 3.53 1.05 -41.63
N ASP A 575 3.76 2.33 -41.89
CA ASP A 575 4.95 2.80 -42.63
C ASP A 575 6.18 3.17 -41.78
N HIS A 576 6.20 2.96 -40.45
CA HIS A 576 7.29 3.48 -39.61
C HIS A 576 8.14 2.52 -38.78
N HIS A 577 7.93 1.20 -38.80
CA HIS A 577 8.93 0.28 -38.22
C HIS A 577 9.07 -1.03 -39.00
N GLY A 578 10.06 -1.06 -39.90
CA GLY A 578 10.62 -2.29 -40.45
C GLY A 578 11.58 -2.94 -39.46
N HIS A 579 11.18 -4.07 -38.86
CA HIS A 579 11.93 -5.34 -38.79
C HIS A 579 11.36 -6.28 -37.71
N HIS A 580 10.93 -7.44 -38.19
CA HIS A 580 10.66 -8.74 -37.56
C HIS A 580 10.84 -8.93 -36.04
N ILE A 581 9.71 -9.22 -35.36
CA ILE A 581 9.63 -10.23 -34.29
C ILE A 581 8.33 -11.03 -34.49
N GLU A 582 8.47 -12.32 -34.76
CA GLU A 582 7.39 -13.29 -34.89
C GLU A 582 6.64 -13.44 -33.56
N GLY A 583 5.31 -13.25 -33.55
CA GLY A 583 4.51 -13.47 -32.34
C GLY A 583 3.13 -12.84 -32.31
N TRP A 584 2.43 -12.71 -33.43
CA TRP A 584 1.04 -12.23 -33.47
C TRP A 584 0.14 -13.14 -34.34
N ASN A 585 0.14 -14.45 -34.06
CA ASN A 585 -0.86 -15.36 -34.60
C ASN A 585 -2.03 -15.50 -33.63
N CYS A 586 -2.89 -14.47 -33.58
CA CYS A 586 -4.24 -14.59 -32.99
C CYS A 586 -5.32 -13.79 -33.71
N ILE A 587 -5.04 -13.16 -34.87
CA ILE A 587 -6.03 -12.36 -35.62
C ILE A 587 -6.52 -13.05 -36.91
N THR A 588 -5.93 -14.16 -37.33
CA THR A 588 -6.28 -14.86 -38.59
C THR A 588 -7.28 -16.01 -38.47
N ARG A 589 -7.99 -16.18 -37.34
CA ARG A 589 -9.06 -17.21 -37.20
C ARG A 589 -10.49 -16.68 -37.22
N VAL A 590 -10.70 -15.39 -37.52
CA VAL A 590 -12.04 -14.78 -37.62
C VAL A 590 -12.46 -14.50 -39.07
N GLN A 591 -11.55 -14.62 -40.04
CA GLN A 591 -11.90 -14.41 -41.46
C GLN A 591 -12.65 -15.60 -42.09
N ASP A 592 -12.34 -16.84 -41.71
CA ASP A 592 -12.97 -18.04 -42.32
C ASP A 592 -14.43 -18.27 -41.89
N ALA A 593 -14.88 -17.68 -40.78
CA ALA A 593 -16.29 -17.77 -40.34
C ALA A 593 -17.21 -16.73 -41.02
N SER A 594 -16.62 -15.74 -41.72
CA SER A 594 -17.36 -14.66 -42.38
C SER A 594 -17.61 -14.90 -43.87
N GLU A 595 -16.88 -15.84 -44.49
CA GLU A 595 -17.08 -16.28 -45.88
C GLU A 595 -18.13 -17.39 -46.01
N PHE A 596 -18.34 -18.22 -44.99
CA PHE A 596 -19.40 -19.25 -45.01
C PHE A 596 -20.82 -18.70 -44.84
N ARG A 597 -20.99 -17.48 -44.33
CA ARG A 597 -22.32 -16.82 -44.17
C ARG A 597 -22.73 -15.92 -45.34
N LYS A 598 -21.83 -15.63 -46.28
CA LYS A 598 -22.13 -14.80 -47.47
C LYS A 598 -22.54 -15.60 -48.71
N ASN A 599 -22.28 -16.90 -48.74
CA ASN A 599 -22.72 -17.78 -49.85
C ASN A 599 -24.09 -18.46 -49.64
N SER A 600 -24.74 -18.31 -48.47
CA SER A 600 -26.06 -18.90 -48.21
C SER A 600 -27.26 -17.94 -48.41
N ILE A 601 -27.02 -16.69 -48.82
CA ILE A 601 -28.09 -15.66 -48.98
C ILE A 601 -28.20 -15.18 -50.45
N LYS A 602 -27.62 -15.90 -51.42
CA LYS A 602 -27.72 -15.58 -52.84
C LYS A 602 -28.41 -16.62 -53.73
N GLU A 603 -29.06 -17.64 -53.16
CA GLU A 603 -29.77 -18.68 -53.94
C GLU A 603 -31.27 -18.84 -53.63
N THR A 604 -31.91 -17.91 -52.94
CA THR A 604 -33.38 -17.92 -52.77
C THR A 604 -34.02 -16.58 -53.17
N SER A 605 -33.86 -16.22 -54.44
CA SER A 605 -34.76 -15.29 -55.13
C SER A 605 -34.67 -15.52 -56.65
N ASN A 606 -35.06 -16.72 -57.10
CA ASN A 606 -35.51 -16.97 -58.48
C ASN A 606 -36.20 -18.35 -58.57
N ASN A 607 -37.45 -18.41 -58.10
CA ASN A 607 -38.57 -19.13 -58.73
C ASN A 607 -39.71 -19.33 -57.71
N LYS A 608 -40.87 -18.75 -58.05
CA LYS A 608 -42.26 -19.05 -57.67
C LYS A 608 -42.60 -19.29 -56.20
#